data_AF-A0A373MWE9-F1
#
_entry.id   AF-A0A373MWE9-F1
#
_cell.length_a   1.000
_cell.length_b   1.000
_cell.length_c   1.000
_cell.angle_alpha   90.00
_cell.angle_beta   90.00
_cell.angle_gamma   90.00
#
_symmetry.space_group_name_H-M   'P 1'
#
loop_
_entity.id
_entity.type
_entity.pdbx_description
1 polymer ?
#
loop_
_entity_poly.entity_id
_entity_poly.type
_entity_poly.pdbx_seq_one_letter_code
_entity_poly.pdbx_strand_id
1 'polypeptide(L)'
;MKKKQFLALALSAVMAGGMLAGCGSSNGSSSSSKSDAKDEVVTLKWIQVGNGMPKDYDEWLAQINPYLEEKIGVNVDMEIVPWGDWDNRRSVITNSGEYFDILFTDQNRYSSEVNTGALMDITDLLKDNASELYDMIPEDYWKAVEVNGKIYGVPTYKDSSLSEYFVWDQDIADKYNIDVNSVTDFNTLYDALKTVKEGEGGSPYFMSKNGANFLLNLNYDDLSSGLPAIGVKYGDDSKTVVNPLDDEEILSNLDIVRKMYQEGIINGDAPTADDSSKYAMFFVAQGWSGAAKTTWGPNNGIANCSAVQYGNTVVSNTTVRGSINGIYSGCKHPDKALQLLNLVNTDSKVRDWFYYGAEGKDFEYTDDNKVHRLTTDWGMAGYTQGTFFNVTQTDDVDFNQWDEVEELNEKATPSEMLGFNLDTSNIETELANCRAVYEKYYSELFTGAQDPRELVKTIDAELETAGWETIREEAQKQIDAQK
;
A
#
# COMPACT_ATOMS: atom_id res chain seq x y z
N MET A 1 15.78 15.81 50.38
CA MET A 1 16.53 14.73 51.06
C MET A 1 15.65 14.07 52.11
N LYS A 2 15.68 12.73 52.13
CA LYS A 2 15.25 11.80 53.21
C LYS A 2 13.74 11.63 53.46
N LYS A 3 13.11 10.73 52.68
CA LYS A 3 12.08 9.75 53.15
C LYS A 3 11.55 8.80 52.05
N LYS A 4 12.40 8.24 51.18
CA LYS A 4 12.01 7.18 50.21
C LYS A 4 13.04 6.05 50.03
N GLN A 5 13.89 5.79 51.03
CA GLN A 5 14.95 4.76 50.94
C GLN A 5 14.83 3.63 51.99
N PHE A 6 13.62 3.31 52.46
CA PHE A 6 13.43 2.25 53.48
C PHE A 6 12.47 1.12 53.08
N LEU A 7 12.09 1.02 51.81
CA LEU A 7 11.21 -0.06 51.33
C LEU A 7 11.86 -1.04 50.33
N ALA A 8 13.17 -0.93 50.08
CA ALA A 8 13.90 -1.72 49.09
C ALA A 8 14.85 -2.77 49.68
N LEU A 9 14.66 -3.19 50.93
CA LEU A 9 15.58 -4.08 51.65
C LEU A 9 14.91 -5.30 52.32
N ALA A 10 13.71 -5.67 51.86
CA ALA A 10 12.93 -6.78 52.44
C ALA A 10 12.46 -7.84 51.43
N LEU A 11 12.97 -7.87 50.19
CA LEU A 11 12.57 -8.84 49.17
C LEU A 11 13.73 -9.57 48.46
N SER A 12 14.91 -9.59 49.08
CA SER A 12 16.10 -10.29 48.56
C SER A 12 16.69 -11.25 49.60
N ALA A 13 15.85 -12.10 50.21
CA ALA A 13 16.30 -13.09 51.21
C ALA A 13 15.51 -14.41 51.23
N VAL A 14 14.94 -14.87 50.11
CA VAL A 14 14.38 -16.23 50.02
C VAL A 14 14.77 -16.87 48.68
N MET A 15 16.04 -17.25 48.57
CA MET A 15 16.55 -18.16 47.52
C MET A 15 17.71 -19.02 48.04
N ALA A 16 17.55 -19.65 49.21
CA ALA A 16 18.45 -20.73 49.64
C ALA A 16 17.81 -21.59 50.73
N GLY A 17 17.26 -22.75 50.35
CA GLY A 17 16.85 -23.77 51.32
C GLY A 17 15.80 -24.73 50.77
N GLY A 18 16.23 -25.75 50.01
CA GLY A 18 15.30 -26.77 49.52
C GLY A 18 15.90 -27.82 48.59
N MET A 19 17.13 -28.27 48.83
CA MET A 19 17.61 -29.54 48.29
C MET A 19 17.92 -30.46 49.48
N LEU A 20 17.54 -31.75 49.33
CA LEU A 20 17.78 -32.92 50.20
C LEU A 20 16.57 -33.42 51.01
N ALA A 21 15.70 -34.19 50.35
CA ALA A 21 15.07 -35.39 50.93
C ALA A 21 14.52 -36.27 49.80
N GLY A 22 15.05 -37.49 49.61
CA GLY A 22 14.43 -38.46 48.71
C GLY A 22 15.31 -39.58 48.15
N CYS A 23 16.00 -40.35 49.00
CA CYS A 23 16.38 -41.73 48.64
C CYS A 23 15.49 -42.69 49.46
N GLY A 24 14.66 -43.47 48.76
CA GLY A 24 13.84 -44.52 49.34
C GLY A 24 13.40 -45.48 48.24
N SER A 25 14.17 -46.56 48.08
CA SER A 25 13.94 -47.69 47.19
C SER A 25 12.65 -48.44 47.55
N SER A 26 11.74 -48.60 46.59
CA SER A 26 10.90 -49.80 46.48
C SER A 26 10.47 -50.02 45.02
N ASN A 27 10.50 -51.30 44.65
CA ASN A 27 10.44 -51.85 43.31
C ASN A 27 9.00 -51.82 42.77
N GLY A 28 8.76 -51.28 41.57
CA GLY A 28 7.44 -51.26 40.94
C GLY A 28 7.48 -50.84 39.46
N SER A 29 7.14 -51.79 38.60
CA SER A 29 7.18 -51.81 37.13
C SER A 29 6.92 -50.53 36.33
N SER A 30 7.70 -50.44 35.25
CA SER A 30 7.62 -49.54 34.10
C SER A 30 6.22 -49.33 33.49
N SER A 31 5.83 -48.07 33.37
CA SER A 31 5.01 -47.58 32.25
C SER A 31 5.63 -46.28 31.72
N SER A 32 6.19 -46.35 30.52
CA SER A 32 6.69 -45.21 29.75
C SER A 32 5.50 -44.39 29.24
N SER A 33 5.11 -43.35 29.96
CA SER A 33 4.29 -42.28 29.40
C SER A 33 5.22 -41.33 28.63
N LYS A 34 5.19 -41.41 27.29
CA LYS A 34 5.54 -40.25 26.45
C LYS A 34 4.60 -39.12 26.88
N SER A 35 5.14 -38.13 27.57
CA SER A 35 4.52 -36.82 27.64
C SER A 35 4.75 -36.19 26.27
N ASP A 36 3.72 -36.18 25.44
CA ASP A 36 3.65 -35.23 24.32
C ASP A 36 3.73 -33.84 24.95
N ALA A 37 4.88 -33.19 24.83
CA ALA A 37 4.94 -31.75 25.04
C ALA A 37 4.08 -31.17 23.93
N LYS A 38 2.89 -30.65 24.28
CA LYS A 38 2.19 -29.75 23.36
C LYS A 38 3.17 -28.61 23.07
N ASP A 39 3.52 -28.42 21.80
CA ASP A 39 4.28 -27.25 21.38
C ASP A 39 3.58 -26.00 21.93
N GLU A 40 4.36 -25.08 22.50
CA GLU A 40 3.85 -23.85 23.07
C GLU A 40 3.24 -23.00 21.96
N VAL A 41 1.97 -22.62 22.09
CA VAL A 41 1.25 -21.79 21.11
C VAL A 41 1.81 -20.37 21.18
N VAL A 42 2.31 -19.86 20.05
CA VAL A 42 2.93 -18.54 19.94
C VAL A 42 1.87 -17.50 19.58
N THR A 43 1.75 -16.42 20.34
CA THR A 43 0.93 -15.26 19.93
C THR A 43 1.80 -14.23 19.20
N LEU A 44 1.44 -13.91 17.96
CA LEU A 44 2.14 -12.95 17.10
C LEU A 44 1.41 -11.60 17.10
N LYS A 45 2.11 -10.52 17.45
CA LYS A 45 1.58 -9.15 17.37
C LYS A 45 1.78 -8.58 15.96
N TRP A 46 0.68 -8.21 15.30
CA TRP A 46 0.69 -7.63 13.97
C TRP A 46 0.04 -6.25 13.97
N ILE A 47 0.82 -5.23 13.61
CA ILE A 47 0.36 -3.84 13.58
C ILE A 47 0.06 -3.42 12.13
N GLN A 48 -1.14 -2.90 11.90
CA GLN A 48 -1.63 -2.47 10.58
C GLN A 48 -2.32 -1.11 10.65
N VAL A 49 -2.53 -0.50 9.49
CA VAL A 49 -3.41 0.66 9.33
C VAL A 49 -4.82 0.23 8.93
N GLY A 50 -5.83 0.99 9.32
CA GLY A 50 -7.22 0.78 8.93
C GLY A 50 -8.18 1.82 9.49
N ASN A 51 -9.46 1.46 9.61
CA ASN A 51 -10.51 2.29 10.20
C ASN A 51 -10.58 2.17 11.73
N GLY A 52 -9.51 1.66 12.37
CA GLY A 52 -9.46 1.34 13.79
C GLY A 52 -9.81 -0.12 14.09
N MET A 53 -9.69 -0.51 15.36
CA MET A 53 -10.01 -1.88 15.81
C MET A 53 -11.48 -2.22 15.48
N PRO A 54 -11.75 -3.38 14.84
CA PRO A 54 -13.11 -3.82 14.57
C PRO A 54 -13.95 -3.97 15.83
N LYS A 55 -15.26 -3.72 15.73
CA LYS A 55 -16.19 -3.88 16.86
C LYS A 55 -16.34 -5.34 17.26
N ASP A 56 -16.36 -6.24 16.29
CA ASP A 56 -16.50 -7.69 16.45
C ASP A 56 -15.13 -8.41 16.51
N TYR A 57 -14.08 -7.71 16.99
CA TYR A 57 -12.71 -8.24 17.05
C TYR A 57 -12.59 -9.48 17.95
N ASP A 58 -13.25 -9.49 19.12
CA ASP A 58 -13.18 -10.63 20.04
C ASP A 58 -13.87 -11.88 19.45
N GLU A 59 -14.99 -11.71 18.75
CA GLU A 59 -15.68 -12.76 18.02
C GLU A 59 -14.82 -13.30 16.86
N TRP A 60 -14.21 -12.41 16.08
CA TRP A 60 -13.27 -12.79 15.03
C TRP A 60 -12.09 -13.57 15.60
N LEU A 61 -11.50 -13.09 16.70
CA LEU A 61 -10.36 -13.72 17.36
C LEU A 61 -10.71 -15.13 17.86
N ALA A 62 -11.91 -15.31 18.41
CA ALA A 62 -12.41 -16.60 18.85
C ALA A 62 -12.66 -17.61 17.71
N GLN A 63 -12.82 -17.14 16.47
CA GLN A 63 -12.94 -17.99 15.28
C GLN A 63 -11.58 -18.31 14.66
N ILE A 64 -10.74 -17.30 14.46
CA ILE A 64 -9.49 -17.45 13.71
C ILE A 64 -8.40 -18.16 14.51
N ASN A 65 -8.21 -17.82 15.79
CA ASN A 65 -7.11 -18.36 16.59
C ASN A 65 -7.14 -19.89 16.74
N PRO A 66 -8.29 -20.55 17.02
CA PRO A 66 -8.33 -22.01 17.06
C PRO A 66 -7.90 -22.66 15.74
N TYR A 67 -8.22 -22.04 14.60
CA TYR A 67 -7.85 -22.54 13.28
C TYR A 67 -6.34 -22.36 13.02
N LEU A 68 -5.78 -21.21 13.40
CA LEU A 68 -4.35 -20.93 13.30
C LEU A 68 -3.53 -21.82 14.25
N GLU A 69 -4.01 -22.05 15.47
CA GLU A 69 -3.39 -22.92 16.46
C GLU A 69 -3.30 -24.36 15.93
N GLU A 70 -4.39 -24.89 15.36
CA GLU A 70 -4.41 -26.24 14.78
C GLU A 70 -3.44 -26.36 13.60
N LYS A 71 -3.40 -25.36 12.71
CA LYS A 71 -2.60 -25.45 11.47
C LYS A 71 -1.11 -25.19 11.67
N ILE A 72 -0.78 -24.16 12.43
CA ILE A 72 0.59 -23.65 12.52
C ILE A 72 1.04 -23.36 13.95
N GLY A 73 0.19 -23.62 14.96
CA GLY A 73 0.54 -23.43 16.37
C GLY A 73 0.69 -21.96 16.78
N VAL A 74 -0.08 -21.06 16.14
CA VAL A 74 -0.03 -19.63 16.45
C VAL A 74 -1.40 -19.06 16.77
N ASN A 75 -1.39 -17.98 17.54
CA ASN A 75 -2.49 -17.02 17.68
C ASN A 75 -2.03 -15.67 17.12
N VAL A 76 -2.96 -14.81 16.77
CA VAL A 76 -2.68 -13.41 16.39
C VAL A 76 -3.16 -12.43 17.44
N ASP A 77 -2.50 -11.28 17.51
CA ASP A 77 -2.93 -10.09 18.24
C ASP A 77 -2.75 -8.87 17.34
N MET A 78 -3.85 -8.29 16.88
CA MET A 78 -3.86 -7.19 15.92
C MET A 78 -3.90 -5.83 16.62
N GLU A 79 -3.12 -4.88 16.11
CA GLU A 79 -3.26 -3.46 16.42
C GLU A 79 -3.61 -2.71 15.13
N ILE A 80 -4.86 -2.27 15.00
CA ILE A 80 -5.35 -1.54 13.82
C ILE A 80 -5.38 -0.04 14.14
N VAL A 81 -4.43 0.67 13.56
CA VAL A 81 -4.26 2.11 13.77
C VAL A 81 -5.12 2.88 12.76
N PRO A 82 -5.92 3.87 13.19
CA PRO A 82 -6.66 4.74 12.30
C PRO A 82 -5.77 5.44 11.27
N TRP A 83 -6.26 5.60 10.03
CA TRP A 83 -5.56 6.29 8.94
C TRP A 83 -4.88 7.60 9.34
N GLY A 84 -5.60 8.49 10.04
CA GLY A 84 -5.10 9.80 10.44
C GLY A 84 -3.97 9.76 11.49
N ASP A 85 -3.81 8.65 12.20
CA ASP A 85 -2.81 8.47 13.25
C ASP A 85 -1.63 7.59 12.81
N TRP A 86 -1.73 6.97 11.63
CA TRP A 86 -0.82 5.93 11.18
C TRP A 86 0.64 6.38 11.11
N ASP A 87 0.93 7.49 10.42
CA ASP A 87 2.30 7.97 10.24
C ASP A 87 2.99 8.29 11.57
N ASN A 88 2.23 8.87 12.51
CA ASN A 88 2.72 9.18 13.85
C ASN A 88 2.98 7.89 14.63
N ARG A 89 2.01 6.96 14.64
CA ARG A 89 2.13 5.70 15.38
C ARG A 89 3.26 4.83 14.86
N ARG A 90 3.38 4.70 13.53
CA ARG A 90 4.47 3.99 12.85
C ARG A 90 5.84 4.58 13.16
N SER A 91 5.96 5.91 13.19
CA SER A 91 7.19 6.58 13.63
C SER A 91 7.55 6.26 15.08
N VAL A 92 6.57 6.19 15.98
CA VAL A 92 6.82 5.81 17.38
C VAL A 92 7.28 4.36 17.47
N ILE A 93 6.63 3.43 16.77
CA ILE A 93 6.97 2.00 16.80
C ILE A 93 8.43 1.80 16.36
N THR A 94 8.79 2.35 15.21
CA THR A 94 10.12 2.17 14.59
C THR A 94 11.24 2.85 15.38
N ASN A 95 10.97 3.99 16.04
CA ASN A 95 12.00 4.72 16.80
C ASN A 95 12.11 4.32 18.28
N SER A 96 11.05 3.80 18.90
CA SER A 96 11.04 3.45 20.33
C SER A 96 11.52 2.04 20.63
N GLY A 97 11.54 1.15 19.62
CA GLY A 97 11.82 -0.27 19.80
C GLY A 97 10.69 -1.01 20.52
N GLU A 98 9.47 -0.48 20.49
CA GLU A 98 8.29 -1.21 20.95
C GLU A 98 8.20 -2.57 20.24
N TYR A 99 7.84 -3.61 21.00
CA TYR A 99 7.78 -4.96 20.46
C TYR A 99 6.57 -5.14 19.53
N PHE A 100 6.81 -5.70 18.36
CA PHE A 100 5.85 -6.27 17.42
C PHE A 100 6.51 -7.46 16.72
N ASP A 101 5.74 -8.32 16.05
CA ASP A 101 6.29 -9.39 15.22
C ASP A 101 6.22 -9.02 13.74
N ILE A 102 5.07 -8.47 13.31
CA ILE A 102 4.80 -8.05 11.92
C ILE A 102 4.31 -6.60 11.91
N LEU A 103 4.81 -5.81 10.97
CA LEU A 103 4.41 -4.42 10.76
C LEU A 103 4.04 -4.20 9.29
N PHE A 104 2.85 -3.65 9.05
CA PHE A 104 2.52 -3.10 7.74
C PHE A 104 3.48 -1.95 7.41
N THR A 105 4.08 -2.01 6.23
CA THR A 105 4.95 -0.99 5.64
C THR A 105 4.55 -0.71 4.20
N ASP A 106 4.99 0.42 3.69
CA ASP A 106 4.75 0.90 2.34
C ASP A 106 6.05 1.46 1.72
N GLN A 107 5.95 1.84 0.44
CA GLN A 107 6.99 2.49 -0.34
C GLN A 107 7.69 3.62 0.42
N ASN A 108 6.94 4.43 1.16
CA ASN A 108 7.44 5.68 1.74
C ASN A 108 8.37 5.45 2.94
N ARG A 109 8.25 4.32 3.66
CA ARG A 109 9.16 4.06 4.79
C ARG A 109 9.92 2.75 4.72
N TYR A 110 9.54 1.79 3.89
CA TYR A 110 10.16 0.47 3.88
C TYR A 110 11.70 0.54 3.82
N SER A 111 12.26 1.27 2.85
CA SER A 111 13.72 1.45 2.75
C SER A 111 14.34 2.09 3.99
N SER A 112 13.69 3.09 4.59
CA SER A 112 14.18 3.75 5.82
C SER A 112 14.12 2.83 7.04
N GLU A 113 13.09 1.98 7.14
CA GLU A 113 12.91 1.02 8.23
C GLU A 113 13.92 -0.13 8.12
N VAL A 114 14.27 -0.53 6.89
CA VAL A 114 15.39 -1.44 6.64
C VAL A 114 16.71 -0.80 7.04
N ASN A 115 16.99 0.41 6.57
CA ASN A 115 18.27 1.10 6.81
C ASN A 115 18.50 1.44 8.30
N THR A 116 17.44 1.67 9.06
CA THR A 116 17.51 1.89 10.53
C THR A 116 17.61 0.58 11.33
N GLY A 117 17.45 -0.58 10.68
CA GLY A 117 17.52 -1.90 11.32
C GLY A 117 16.25 -2.30 12.08
N ALA A 118 15.11 -1.67 11.78
CA ALA A 118 13.83 -2.03 12.37
C ALA A 118 13.33 -3.39 11.86
N LEU A 119 13.67 -3.77 10.63
CA LEU A 119 13.24 -5.01 9.99
C LEU A 119 14.40 -6.00 9.84
N MET A 120 14.12 -7.31 9.95
CA MET A 120 15.13 -8.36 9.71
C MET A 120 15.14 -8.86 8.28
N ASP A 121 16.32 -9.32 7.85
CA ASP A 121 16.48 -10.08 6.61
C ASP A 121 15.78 -11.44 6.74
N ILE A 122 14.81 -11.69 5.85
CA ILE A 122 14.02 -12.92 5.79
C ILE A 122 14.35 -13.77 4.55
N THR A 123 15.33 -13.37 3.75
CA THR A 123 15.64 -13.97 2.43
C THR A 123 15.81 -15.49 2.52
N ASP A 124 16.62 -15.97 3.47
CA ASP A 124 16.89 -17.38 3.66
C ASP A 124 15.75 -18.13 4.38
N LEU A 125 14.85 -17.41 5.08
CA LEU A 125 13.74 -18.00 5.84
C LEU A 125 12.49 -18.24 5.00
N LEU A 126 12.30 -17.47 3.93
CA LEU A 126 11.09 -17.49 3.11
C LEU A 126 10.79 -18.87 2.54
N LYS A 127 11.75 -19.50 1.87
CA LYS A 127 11.53 -20.80 1.20
C LYS A 127 11.26 -21.94 2.19
N ASP A 128 11.80 -21.87 3.39
CA ASP A 128 11.62 -22.93 4.39
C ASP A 128 10.30 -22.78 5.18
N ASN A 129 9.74 -21.58 5.26
CA ASN A 129 8.59 -21.27 6.13
C ASN A 129 7.35 -20.77 5.39
N ALA A 130 7.50 -20.36 4.14
CA ALA A 130 6.47 -19.74 3.31
C ALA A 130 6.65 -20.08 1.82
N SER A 131 6.98 -21.34 1.50
CA SER A 131 7.30 -21.76 0.12
C SER A 131 6.15 -21.52 -0.87
N GLU A 132 4.92 -21.80 -0.47
CA GLU A 132 3.75 -21.64 -1.33
C GLU A 132 3.49 -20.17 -1.66
N LEU A 133 3.60 -19.29 -0.65
CA LEU A 133 3.58 -17.84 -0.84
C LEU A 133 4.75 -17.35 -1.70
N TYR A 134 5.96 -17.87 -1.48
CA TYR A 134 7.13 -17.51 -2.28
C TYR A 134 6.93 -17.83 -3.76
N ASP A 135 6.40 -19.02 -4.06
CA ASP A 135 6.14 -19.48 -5.43
C ASP A 135 4.93 -18.76 -6.08
N MET A 136 3.97 -18.29 -5.28
CA MET A 136 2.81 -17.52 -5.75
C MET A 136 3.19 -16.11 -6.22
N ILE A 137 4.13 -15.44 -5.54
CA ILE A 137 4.51 -14.06 -5.85
C ILE A 137 5.50 -14.05 -7.03
N PRO A 138 5.25 -13.26 -8.10
CA PRO A 138 6.16 -13.17 -9.24
C PRO A 138 7.57 -12.71 -8.85
N GLU A 139 8.60 -13.21 -9.55
CA GLU A 139 10.01 -12.90 -9.27
C GLU A 139 10.29 -11.38 -9.27
N ASP A 140 9.68 -10.64 -10.19
CA ASP A 140 9.84 -9.20 -10.32
C ASP A 140 9.32 -8.43 -9.10
N TYR A 141 8.37 -9.00 -8.36
CA TYR A 141 7.84 -8.41 -7.14
C TYR A 141 8.79 -8.63 -5.97
N TRP A 142 9.43 -9.80 -5.91
CA TRP A 142 10.51 -10.06 -4.97
C TRP A 142 11.69 -9.11 -5.22
N LYS A 143 12.11 -8.94 -6.48
CA LYS A 143 13.13 -7.94 -6.85
C LYS A 143 12.72 -6.53 -6.43
N ALA A 144 11.45 -6.17 -6.64
CA ALA A 144 10.96 -4.85 -6.29
C ALA A 144 11.07 -4.57 -4.78
N VAL A 145 10.85 -5.54 -3.90
CA VAL A 145 11.00 -5.36 -2.44
C VAL A 145 12.42 -5.61 -1.91
N GLU A 146 13.40 -5.87 -2.78
CA GLU A 146 14.79 -5.96 -2.32
C GLU A 146 15.31 -4.59 -1.91
N VAL A 147 16.03 -4.57 -0.78
CA VAL A 147 16.84 -3.44 -0.35
C VAL A 147 18.23 -4.00 -0.09
N ASN A 148 19.24 -3.47 -0.78
CA ASN A 148 20.62 -3.97 -0.69
C ASN A 148 20.74 -5.50 -0.96
N GLY A 149 19.95 -6.02 -1.90
CA GLY A 149 19.97 -7.44 -2.33
C GLY A 149 19.38 -8.42 -1.32
N LYS A 150 18.57 -7.95 -0.37
CA LYS A 150 17.91 -8.75 0.67
C LYS A 150 16.43 -8.37 0.78
N ILE A 151 15.62 -9.31 1.24
CA ILE A 151 14.18 -9.12 1.46
C ILE A 151 13.93 -8.96 2.96
N TYR A 152 13.17 -7.93 3.34
CA TYR A 152 12.87 -7.58 4.74
C TYR A 152 11.37 -7.60 5.07
N GLY A 153 10.54 -7.91 4.08
CA GLY A 153 9.10 -8.05 4.24
C GLY A 153 8.47 -8.74 3.04
N VAL A 154 7.26 -9.26 3.26
CA VAL A 154 6.45 -9.92 2.23
C VAL A 154 5.59 -8.88 1.52
N PRO A 155 5.73 -8.66 0.20
CA PRO A 155 4.81 -7.80 -0.53
C PRO A 155 3.42 -8.43 -0.59
N THR A 156 2.39 -7.61 -0.52
CA THR A 156 1.03 -8.06 -0.81
C THR A 156 0.84 -8.16 -2.32
N TYR A 157 0.47 -9.34 -2.83
CA TYR A 157 0.18 -9.54 -4.26
C TYR A 157 -1.28 -9.15 -4.57
N LYS A 158 -1.49 -7.96 -5.13
CA LYS A 158 -2.81 -7.32 -5.27
C LYS A 158 -2.91 -6.54 -6.59
N ASP A 159 -3.59 -5.40 -6.63
CA ASP A 159 -3.44 -4.35 -7.64
C ASP A 159 -2.06 -3.67 -7.51
N SER A 160 -1.02 -4.40 -7.89
CA SER A 160 0.38 -4.02 -7.67
C SER A 160 1.03 -3.38 -8.89
N SER A 161 0.34 -3.40 -10.04
CA SER A 161 0.60 -2.50 -11.16
C SER A 161 -0.24 -1.23 -11.08
N LEU A 162 0.28 -0.12 -11.56
CA LEU A 162 -0.44 1.15 -11.71
C LEU A 162 -1.18 1.17 -13.04
N SER A 163 -2.50 1.33 -12.97
CA SER A 163 -3.40 1.60 -14.10
C SER A 163 -4.33 2.74 -13.71
N GLU A 164 -4.44 3.76 -14.56
CA GLU A 164 -5.34 4.89 -14.34
C GLU A 164 -6.60 4.76 -15.19
N TYR A 165 -7.71 5.27 -14.67
CA TYR A 165 -9.00 5.21 -15.34
C TYR A 165 -9.71 6.56 -15.34
N PHE A 166 -10.32 6.87 -16.47
CA PHE A 166 -11.33 7.90 -16.63
C PHE A 166 -12.67 7.32 -16.20
N VAL A 167 -13.17 7.77 -15.05
CA VAL A 167 -14.37 7.23 -14.40
C VAL A 167 -15.53 8.20 -14.59
N TRP A 168 -16.67 7.66 -15.02
CA TRP A 168 -17.84 8.41 -15.43
C TRP A 168 -19.08 7.98 -14.66
N ASP A 169 -19.93 8.95 -14.34
CA ASP A 169 -21.37 8.70 -14.24
C ASP A 169 -21.93 8.43 -15.64
N GLN A 170 -22.22 7.17 -15.93
CA GLN A 170 -22.66 6.73 -17.26
C GLN A 170 -24.03 7.31 -17.61
N ASP A 171 -24.91 7.59 -16.64
CA ASP A 171 -26.21 8.19 -16.92
C ASP A 171 -26.05 9.63 -17.44
N ILE A 172 -25.03 10.36 -16.96
CA ILE A 172 -24.66 11.69 -17.47
C ILE A 172 -24.03 11.57 -18.86
N ALA A 173 -23.11 10.63 -19.06
CA ALA A 173 -22.51 10.40 -20.37
C ALA A 173 -23.59 10.09 -21.44
N ASP A 174 -24.51 9.18 -21.14
CA ASP A 174 -25.61 8.79 -22.02
C ASP A 174 -26.55 9.97 -22.33
N LYS A 175 -26.88 10.79 -21.33
CA LYS A 175 -27.72 11.99 -21.50
C LYS A 175 -27.15 12.95 -22.56
N TYR A 176 -25.82 13.05 -22.66
CA TYR A 176 -25.13 13.92 -23.60
C TYR A 176 -24.59 13.19 -24.83
N ASN A 177 -24.91 11.90 -25.01
CA ASN A 177 -24.41 11.04 -26.10
C ASN A 177 -22.88 10.97 -26.16
N ILE A 178 -22.23 10.94 -25.00
CA ILE A 178 -20.79 10.77 -24.87
C ILE A 178 -20.49 9.27 -24.91
N ASP A 179 -19.79 8.82 -25.94
CA ASP A 179 -19.21 7.48 -25.95
C ASP A 179 -17.93 7.50 -25.11
N VAL A 180 -18.05 7.08 -23.85
CA VAL A 180 -16.94 7.09 -22.88
C VAL A 180 -15.72 6.32 -23.38
N ASN A 181 -15.91 5.25 -24.17
CA ASN A 181 -14.81 4.44 -24.70
C ASN A 181 -13.99 5.18 -25.77
N SER A 182 -14.54 6.25 -26.35
CA SER A 182 -13.82 7.12 -27.29
C SER A 182 -13.03 8.21 -26.59
N VAL A 183 -13.26 8.44 -25.29
CA VAL A 183 -12.56 9.43 -24.48
C VAL A 183 -11.30 8.80 -23.90
N THR A 184 -10.21 8.88 -24.66
CA THR A 184 -8.94 8.17 -24.36
C THR A 184 -7.76 9.11 -24.19
N ASP A 185 -7.96 10.43 -24.35
CA ASP A 185 -6.94 11.45 -24.20
C ASP A 185 -7.54 12.76 -23.63
N PHE A 186 -6.67 13.72 -23.29
CA PHE A 186 -7.13 15.00 -22.71
C PHE A 186 -7.91 15.88 -23.67
N ASN A 187 -7.74 15.75 -24.99
CA ASN A 187 -8.48 16.55 -25.97
C ASN A 187 -9.94 16.09 -26.06
N THR A 188 -10.13 14.77 -26.22
CA THR A 188 -11.45 14.14 -26.20
C THR A 188 -12.11 14.29 -24.84
N LEU A 189 -11.34 14.24 -23.75
CA LEU A 189 -11.83 14.51 -22.40
C LEU A 189 -12.33 15.96 -22.25
N TYR A 190 -11.56 16.94 -22.74
CA TYR A 190 -11.97 18.34 -22.74
C TYR A 190 -13.29 18.54 -23.49
N ASP A 191 -13.43 17.99 -24.69
CA ASP A 191 -14.65 18.13 -25.49
C ASP A 191 -15.88 17.50 -24.81
N ALA A 192 -15.69 16.31 -24.21
CA ALA A 192 -16.74 15.62 -23.45
C ALA A 192 -17.16 16.42 -22.21
N LEU A 193 -16.20 16.82 -21.37
CA LEU A 193 -16.50 17.55 -20.13
C LEU A 193 -17.03 18.96 -20.39
N LYS A 194 -16.63 19.60 -21.48
CA LYS A 194 -17.23 20.86 -21.93
C LYS A 194 -18.71 20.68 -22.26
N THR A 195 -19.06 19.61 -22.97
CA THR A 195 -20.46 19.28 -23.28
C THR A 195 -21.28 19.09 -22.00
N VAL A 196 -20.74 18.34 -21.02
CA VAL A 196 -21.38 18.16 -19.71
C VAL A 196 -21.52 19.49 -18.99
N LYS A 197 -20.48 20.33 -18.97
CA LYS A 197 -20.48 21.67 -18.34
C LYS A 197 -21.54 22.58 -18.95
N GLU A 198 -21.69 22.61 -20.27
CA GLU A 198 -22.70 23.41 -20.96
C GLU A 198 -24.14 22.95 -20.65
N GLY A 199 -24.31 21.65 -20.38
CA GLY A 199 -25.61 21.04 -20.09
C GLY A 199 -26.02 21.03 -18.61
N GLU A 200 -25.11 20.67 -17.71
CA GLU A 200 -25.35 20.53 -16.26
C GLU A 200 -24.97 21.79 -15.47
N GLY A 201 -24.08 22.62 -16.02
CA GLY A 201 -23.40 23.66 -15.26
C GLY A 201 -22.39 23.08 -14.26
N GLY A 202 -22.11 23.79 -13.16
CA GLY A 202 -21.20 23.30 -12.11
C GLY A 202 -19.77 23.03 -12.59
N SER A 203 -18.97 22.26 -11.87
CA SER A 203 -17.65 21.80 -12.33
C SER A 203 -17.72 20.29 -12.48
N PRO A 204 -17.93 19.74 -13.69
CA PRO A 204 -18.14 18.31 -13.88
C PRO A 204 -16.92 17.47 -13.50
N TYR A 205 -15.73 18.05 -13.53
CA TYR A 205 -14.51 17.41 -13.05
C TYR A 205 -14.07 18.03 -11.73
N PHE A 206 -14.36 17.36 -10.62
CA PHE A 206 -13.83 17.75 -9.32
C PHE A 206 -12.39 17.23 -9.18
N MET A 207 -11.46 18.13 -8.85
CA MET A 207 -10.07 17.83 -8.55
C MET A 207 -9.75 18.25 -7.12
N SER A 208 -9.02 17.40 -6.41
CA SER A 208 -8.31 17.77 -5.19
C SER A 208 -6.98 18.44 -5.53
N LYS A 209 -6.24 18.85 -4.49
CA LYS A 209 -4.91 19.45 -4.59
C LYS A 209 -3.88 18.55 -5.28
N ASN A 210 -4.13 17.25 -5.39
CA ASN A 210 -3.27 16.31 -6.12
C ASN A 210 -3.37 16.52 -7.64
N GLY A 211 -4.52 16.99 -8.11
CA GLY A 211 -4.77 17.27 -9.51
C GLY A 211 -4.38 16.14 -10.47
N ALA A 212 -3.82 16.50 -11.62
CA ALA A 212 -3.34 15.58 -12.65
C ALA A 212 -1.93 15.00 -12.39
N ASN A 213 -1.49 14.90 -11.12
CA ASN A 213 -0.16 14.36 -10.78
C ASN A 213 0.04 12.90 -11.22
N PHE A 214 -1.03 12.14 -11.45
CA PHE A 214 -0.96 10.80 -12.04
C PHE A 214 -0.24 10.75 -13.39
N LEU A 215 -0.18 11.89 -14.12
CA LEU A 215 0.61 12.01 -15.35
C LEU A 215 2.10 11.74 -15.12
N LEU A 216 2.66 12.10 -13.96
CA LEU A 216 4.04 11.75 -13.63
C LEU A 216 4.16 10.24 -13.40
N ASN A 217 3.30 9.69 -12.53
CA ASN A 217 3.36 8.31 -12.08
C ASN A 217 3.15 7.28 -13.19
N LEU A 218 2.37 7.64 -14.23
CA LEU A 218 2.16 6.80 -15.43
C LEU A 218 3.35 6.79 -16.39
N ASN A 219 4.21 7.82 -16.34
CA ASN A 219 5.25 8.03 -17.35
C ASN A 219 6.67 7.87 -16.80
N TYR A 220 6.86 8.01 -15.49
CA TYR A 220 8.17 8.04 -14.85
C TYR A 220 8.24 7.16 -13.60
N ASP A 221 9.37 6.47 -13.46
CA ASP A 221 9.83 5.89 -12.20
C ASP A 221 10.58 6.96 -11.41
N ASP A 222 10.11 7.24 -10.19
CA ASP A 222 10.69 8.26 -9.30
C ASP A 222 11.97 7.80 -8.59
N LEU A 223 12.49 6.60 -8.93
CA LEU A 223 13.67 5.97 -8.35
C LEU A 223 13.53 5.65 -6.86
N SER A 224 12.28 5.60 -6.36
CA SER A 224 11.97 5.59 -4.92
C SER A 224 12.60 6.76 -4.16
N SER A 225 12.84 7.87 -4.86
CA SER A 225 13.44 9.07 -4.30
C SER A 225 12.44 9.91 -3.52
N GLY A 226 11.13 9.68 -3.66
CA GLY A 226 10.08 10.50 -3.05
C GLY A 226 10.11 11.97 -3.51
N LEU A 227 10.76 12.27 -4.62
CA LEU A 227 10.74 13.56 -5.30
C LEU A 227 10.18 13.34 -6.71
N PRO A 228 8.92 13.68 -7.00
CA PRO A 228 8.35 13.45 -8.33
C PRO A 228 9.04 14.25 -9.46
N ALA A 229 9.79 15.30 -9.11
CA ALA A 229 10.57 16.10 -10.06
C ALA A 229 11.94 15.45 -10.43
N ILE A 230 12.13 14.16 -10.19
CA ILE A 230 13.29 13.40 -10.69
C ILE A 230 12.83 11.99 -11.07
N GLY A 231 13.26 11.48 -12.22
CA GLY A 231 12.90 10.13 -12.62
C GLY A 231 13.51 9.65 -13.93
N VAL A 232 13.25 8.38 -14.23
CA VAL A 232 13.54 7.74 -15.52
C VAL A 232 12.22 7.44 -16.21
N LYS A 233 12.10 7.78 -17.49
CA LYS A 233 10.88 7.54 -18.27
C LYS A 233 10.69 6.03 -18.48
N TYR A 234 9.49 5.52 -18.28
CA TYR A 234 9.20 4.11 -18.61
C TYR A 234 9.39 3.87 -20.11
N GLY A 235 10.01 2.75 -20.46
CA GLY A 235 10.39 2.43 -21.83
C GLY A 235 11.69 3.09 -22.32
N ASP A 236 12.41 3.85 -21.46
CA ASP A 236 13.71 4.43 -21.81
C ASP A 236 14.87 3.51 -21.40
N ASP A 237 15.29 2.65 -22.33
CA ASP A 237 16.45 1.76 -22.18
C ASP A 237 17.77 2.49 -21.86
N SER A 238 17.88 3.80 -22.14
CA SER A 238 19.08 4.56 -21.78
C SER A 238 19.20 4.79 -20.27
N LYS A 239 18.07 4.71 -19.55
CA LYS A 239 17.93 4.96 -18.11
C LYS A 239 18.45 6.35 -17.74
N THR A 240 18.05 7.35 -18.52
CA THR A 240 18.50 8.73 -18.31
C THR A 240 17.66 9.39 -17.22
N VAL A 241 18.34 9.89 -16.18
CA VAL A 241 17.69 10.64 -15.11
C VAL A 241 17.39 12.06 -15.60
N VAL A 242 16.10 12.42 -15.58
CA VAL A 242 15.58 13.72 -16.03
C VAL A 242 14.64 14.33 -15.00
N ASN A 243 14.22 15.57 -15.24
CA ASN A 243 13.11 16.21 -14.54
C ASN A 243 11.81 15.92 -15.30
N PRO A 244 10.87 15.11 -14.75
CA PRO A 244 9.60 14.82 -15.40
C PRO A 244 8.72 16.05 -15.66
N LEU A 245 8.93 17.15 -14.93
CA LEU A 245 8.15 18.39 -15.12
C LEU A 245 8.46 19.08 -16.46
N ASP A 246 9.61 18.78 -17.07
CA ASP A 246 10.05 19.30 -18.37
C ASP A 246 9.53 18.48 -19.57
N ASP A 247 8.80 17.38 -19.33
CA ASP A 247 8.26 16.56 -20.41
C ASP A 247 7.15 17.32 -21.18
N GLU A 248 7.36 17.54 -22.47
CA GLU A 248 6.42 18.28 -23.33
C GLU A 248 5.06 17.59 -23.49
N GLU A 249 4.97 16.26 -23.40
CA GLU A 249 3.70 15.53 -23.42
C GLU A 249 2.90 15.83 -22.15
N ILE A 250 3.57 15.84 -20.99
CA ILE A 250 2.97 16.20 -19.70
C ILE A 250 2.54 17.67 -19.71
N LEU A 251 3.42 18.59 -20.12
CA LEU A 251 3.11 20.01 -20.23
C LEU A 251 1.93 20.27 -21.18
N SER A 252 1.85 19.56 -22.31
CA SER A 252 0.72 19.68 -23.24
C SER A 252 -0.61 19.21 -22.62
N ASN A 253 -0.61 18.16 -21.81
CA ASN A 253 -1.80 17.74 -21.07
C ASN A 253 -2.17 18.77 -19.99
N LEU A 254 -1.17 19.33 -19.29
CA LEU A 254 -1.39 20.39 -18.31
C LEU A 254 -1.90 21.70 -18.93
N ASP A 255 -1.54 22.01 -20.18
CA ASP A 255 -2.12 23.13 -20.93
C ASP A 255 -3.65 22.94 -21.10
N ILE A 256 -4.11 21.70 -21.31
CA ILE A 256 -5.53 21.35 -21.39
C ILE A 256 -6.20 21.40 -20.02
N VAL A 257 -5.54 20.88 -18.97
CA VAL A 257 -6.00 21.01 -17.57
C VAL A 257 -6.18 22.48 -17.20
N ARG A 258 -5.23 23.33 -17.56
CA ARG A 258 -5.30 24.79 -17.37
C ARG A 258 -6.52 25.37 -18.07
N LYS A 259 -6.76 25.00 -19.32
CA LYS A 259 -7.94 25.44 -20.07
C LYS A 259 -9.24 25.01 -19.38
N MET A 260 -9.34 23.76 -18.93
CA MET A 260 -10.48 23.25 -18.17
C MET A 260 -10.71 24.04 -16.87
N TYR A 261 -9.63 24.40 -16.15
CA TYR A 261 -9.71 25.24 -14.96
C TYR A 261 -10.22 26.65 -15.27
N GLN A 262 -9.69 27.31 -16.31
CA GLN A 262 -10.12 28.65 -16.72
C GLN A 262 -11.59 28.71 -17.16
N GLU A 263 -12.07 27.65 -17.80
CA GLU A 263 -13.46 27.51 -18.25
C GLU A 263 -14.40 27.02 -17.12
N GLY A 264 -13.85 26.75 -15.93
CA GLY A 264 -14.59 26.26 -14.77
C GLY A 264 -15.14 24.85 -14.94
N ILE A 265 -14.59 24.07 -15.87
CA ILE A 265 -14.83 22.62 -15.97
C ILE A 265 -14.27 21.92 -14.73
N ILE A 266 -13.10 22.40 -14.27
CA ILE A 266 -12.52 22.05 -12.98
C ILE A 266 -13.02 23.03 -11.91
N ASN A 267 -13.13 22.58 -10.66
CA ASN A 267 -13.49 23.41 -9.51
C ASN A 267 -12.38 24.43 -9.18
N GLY A 268 -12.78 25.68 -8.90
CA GLY A 268 -11.82 26.77 -8.65
C GLY A 268 -11.08 26.69 -7.30
N ASP A 269 -11.50 25.82 -6.39
CA ASP A 269 -10.83 25.54 -5.12
C ASP A 269 -9.89 24.32 -5.19
N ALA A 270 -9.71 23.72 -6.38
CA ALA A 270 -8.90 22.53 -6.59
C ALA A 270 -7.50 22.57 -5.93
N PRO A 271 -6.71 23.67 -5.98
CA PRO A 271 -5.39 23.72 -5.34
C PRO A 271 -5.37 23.48 -3.82
N THR A 272 -6.53 23.58 -3.18
CA THR A 272 -6.70 23.46 -1.72
C THR A 272 -7.74 22.42 -1.32
N ALA A 273 -8.45 21.83 -2.29
CA ALA A 273 -9.46 20.83 -2.03
C ALA A 273 -8.80 19.50 -1.62
N ASP A 274 -9.39 18.83 -0.63
CA ASP A 274 -9.03 17.45 -0.32
C ASP A 274 -9.85 16.48 -1.18
N ASP A 275 -9.42 15.22 -1.24
CA ASP A 275 -10.20 14.17 -1.88
C ASP A 275 -11.58 14.05 -1.23
N SER A 276 -12.63 13.94 -2.05
CA SER A 276 -14.00 13.98 -1.60
C SER A 276 -14.74 12.75 -2.08
N SER A 277 -15.31 11.97 -1.16
CA SER A 277 -16.25 10.87 -1.46
C SER A 277 -17.66 11.39 -1.79
N LYS A 278 -17.75 12.55 -2.46
CA LYS A 278 -19.03 13.13 -2.89
C LYS A 278 -19.19 12.86 -4.37
N TYR A 279 -20.44 12.74 -4.79
CA TYR A 279 -20.83 12.65 -6.19
C TYR A 279 -19.98 13.54 -7.11
N ALA A 280 -19.39 12.91 -8.12
CA ALA A 280 -18.65 13.55 -9.20
C ALA A 280 -19.14 12.97 -10.53
N MET A 281 -19.44 13.83 -11.50
CA MET A 281 -19.88 13.39 -12.84
C MET A 281 -18.74 12.69 -13.59
N PHE A 282 -17.51 13.13 -13.33
CA PHE A 282 -16.28 12.55 -13.83
C PHE A 282 -15.16 12.69 -12.79
N PHE A 283 -14.29 11.69 -12.71
CA PHE A 283 -13.03 11.73 -11.96
C PHE A 283 -12.01 10.76 -12.54
N VAL A 284 -10.76 10.89 -12.09
CA VAL A 284 -9.68 9.95 -12.42
C VAL A 284 -9.41 9.07 -11.19
N ALA A 285 -9.19 7.77 -11.41
CA ALA A 285 -8.87 6.84 -10.33
C ALA A 285 -7.89 5.76 -10.77
N GLN A 286 -6.96 5.43 -9.87
CA GLN A 286 -6.03 4.31 -10.03
C GLN A 286 -6.69 3.01 -9.54
N GLY A 287 -6.63 1.94 -10.34
CA GLY A 287 -7.11 0.62 -9.93
C GLY A 287 -7.41 -0.33 -11.10
N TRP A 288 -8.65 -0.80 -11.20
CA TRP A 288 -9.16 -1.70 -12.23
C TRP A 288 -10.58 -1.29 -12.63
N SER A 289 -11.04 -1.62 -13.83
CA SER A 289 -12.33 -1.13 -14.34
C SER A 289 -13.53 -1.66 -13.54
N GLY A 290 -13.45 -2.90 -13.05
CA GLY A 290 -14.45 -3.48 -12.15
C GLY A 290 -14.69 -2.68 -10.87
N ALA A 291 -13.72 -1.87 -10.44
CA ALA A 291 -13.87 -0.98 -9.29
C ALA A 291 -14.97 0.06 -9.50
N ALA A 292 -15.34 0.39 -10.74
CA ALA A 292 -16.50 1.22 -11.04
C ALA A 292 -17.79 0.65 -10.40
N LYS A 293 -17.95 -0.67 -10.39
CA LYS A 293 -19.14 -1.33 -9.82
C LYS A 293 -18.98 -1.65 -8.33
N THR A 294 -17.79 -2.06 -7.91
CA THR A 294 -17.58 -2.59 -6.54
C THR A 294 -17.20 -1.52 -5.52
N THR A 295 -16.58 -0.41 -5.95
CA THR A 295 -15.97 0.56 -5.02
C THR A 295 -16.25 2.00 -5.42
N TRP A 296 -15.76 2.46 -6.58
CA TRP A 296 -15.78 3.86 -6.99
C TRP A 296 -17.20 4.40 -7.18
N GLY A 297 -18.05 3.68 -7.91
CA GLY A 297 -19.45 4.06 -8.11
C GLY A 297 -20.21 4.16 -6.79
N PRO A 298 -20.29 3.07 -5.99
CA PRO A 298 -20.95 3.08 -4.68
C PRO A 298 -20.44 4.18 -3.75
N ASN A 299 -19.12 4.40 -3.63
CA ASN A 299 -18.53 5.42 -2.76
C ASN A 299 -18.89 6.85 -3.18
N ASN A 300 -19.20 7.06 -4.46
CA ASN A 300 -19.61 8.37 -4.99
C ASN A 300 -21.13 8.47 -5.19
N GLY A 301 -21.91 7.45 -4.79
CA GLY A 301 -23.36 7.42 -4.99
C GLY A 301 -23.78 7.30 -6.46
N ILE A 302 -22.92 6.74 -7.31
CA ILE A 302 -23.15 6.54 -8.75
C ILE A 302 -23.54 5.08 -8.99
N ALA A 303 -24.83 4.84 -9.25
CA ALA A 303 -25.33 3.48 -9.49
C ALA A 303 -24.85 2.92 -10.84
N ASN A 304 -24.85 3.76 -11.89
CA ASN A 304 -24.37 3.39 -13.22
C ASN A 304 -23.00 4.05 -13.47
N CYS A 305 -21.95 3.45 -12.92
CA CYS A 305 -20.58 3.95 -13.07
C CYS A 305 -19.81 3.14 -14.12
N SER A 306 -19.02 3.82 -14.96
CA SER A 306 -18.14 3.22 -15.97
C SER A 306 -16.72 3.72 -15.80
N ALA A 307 -15.74 2.89 -16.13
CA ALA A 307 -14.32 3.24 -16.09
C ALA A 307 -13.64 2.85 -17.39
N VAL A 308 -12.90 3.78 -17.98
CA VAL A 308 -12.14 3.59 -19.22
C VAL A 308 -10.67 3.80 -18.91
N GLN A 309 -9.84 2.80 -19.21
CA GLN A 309 -8.41 2.86 -18.91
C GLN A 309 -7.74 4.02 -19.67
N TYR A 310 -6.90 4.76 -18.97
CA TYR A 310 -6.06 5.83 -19.50
C TYR A 310 -4.59 5.46 -19.36
N GLY A 311 -3.87 5.48 -20.48
CA GLY A 311 -2.45 5.15 -20.51
C GLY A 311 -2.15 3.65 -20.35
N ASN A 312 -0.85 3.34 -20.28
CA ASN A 312 -0.37 1.98 -20.10
C ASN A 312 -0.41 1.56 -18.63
N THR A 313 -0.53 0.26 -18.41
CA THR A 313 -0.29 -0.34 -17.09
C THR A 313 1.21 -0.52 -16.87
N VAL A 314 1.72 -0.01 -15.73
CA VAL A 314 3.15 -0.05 -15.39
C VAL A 314 3.37 -0.70 -14.03
N VAL A 315 4.51 -1.38 -13.85
CA VAL A 315 4.93 -1.92 -12.55
C VAL A 315 6.33 -1.42 -12.21
N SER A 316 6.49 -0.89 -11.00
CA SER A 316 7.75 -0.36 -10.48
C SER A 316 7.94 -0.75 -9.02
N ASN A 317 9.09 -0.38 -8.44
CA ASN A 317 9.30 -0.54 -7.00
C ASN A 317 8.18 0.14 -6.21
N THR A 318 7.83 1.37 -6.61
CA THR A 318 6.80 2.19 -5.98
C THR A 318 5.44 1.49 -5.94
N THR A 319 5.02 0.85 -7.05
CA THR A 319 3.71 0.21 -7.12
C THR A 319 3.66 -1.09 -6.33
N VAL A 320 4.70 -1.93 -6.42
CA VAL A 320 4.78 -3.20 -5.66
C VAL A 320 4.88 -2.94 -4.16
N ARG A 321 5.64 -1.92 -3.76
CA ARG A 321 5.87 -1.57 -2.36
C ARG A 321 4.72 -0.83 -1.70
N GLY A 322 3.60 -0.60 -2.41
CA GLY A 322 2.41 0.00 -1.81
C GLY A 322 1.85 -0.78 -0.61
N SER A 323 2.21 -2.06 -0.46
CA SER A 323 1.88 -2.85 0.73
C SER A 323 2.88 -3.96 0.97
N ILE A 324 3.49 -3.96 2.15
CA ILE A 324 4.50 -4.93 2.56
C ILE A 324 4.25 -5.27 4.04
N ASN A 325 4.45 -6.53 4.41
CA ASN A 325 4.46 -6.99 5.79
C ASN A 325 5.90 -7.26 6.23
N GLY A 326 6.50 -6.29 6.93
CA GLY A 326 7.85 -6.36 7.44
C GLY A 326 7.94 -7.16 8.74
N ILE A 327 9.00 -7.95 8.89
CA ILE A 327 9.25 -8.74 10.12
C ILE A 327 10.20 -7.98 11.04
N TYR A 328 9.81 -7.78 12.30
CA TYR A 328 10.61 -7.04 13.27
C TYR A 328 11.99 -7.66 13.47
N SER A 329 13.04 -6.84 13.56
CA SER A 329 14.39 -7.32 13.87
C SER A 329 14.53 -7.99 15.23
N GLY A 330 13.62 -7.70 16.16
CA GLY A 330 13.50 -8.35 17.47
C GLY A 330 12.48 -9.50 17.53
N CYS A 331 11.86 -9.91 16.42
CA CYS A 331 10.87 -10.99 16.41
C CYS A 331 11.48 -12.29 16.96
N LYS A 332 10.80 -12.90 17.94
CA LYS A 332 11.27 -14.13 18.59
C LYS A 332 10.97 -15.40 17.80
N HIS A 333 9.98 -15.33 16.91
CA HIS A 333 9.47 -16.47 16.14
C HIS A 333 9.25 -16.09 14.66
N PRO A 334 10.31 -15.69 13.93
CA PRO A 334 10.17 -15.26 12.54
C PRO A 334 9.71 -16.39 11.60
N ASP A 335 10.02 -17.64 11.93
CA ASP A 335 9.48 -18.82 11.27
C ASP A 335 7.95 -18.89 11.36
N LYS A 336 7.40 -18.64 12.55
CA LYS A 336 5.95 -18.60 12.79
C LYS A 336 5.27 -17.40 12.15
N ALA A 337 5.94 -16.24 12.13
CA ALA A 337 5.44 -15.07 11.43
C ALA A 337 5.32 -15.32 9.92
N LEU A 338 6.31 -15.96 9.31
CA LEU A 338 6.28 -16.34 7.89
C LEU A 338 5.24 -17.43 7.60
N GLN A 339 5.08 -18.42 8.48
CA GLN A 339 4.00 -19.43 8.35
C GLN A 339 2.61 -18.79 8.40
N LEU A 340 2.41 -17.79 9.28
CA LEU A 340 1.17 -17.01 9.32
C LEU A 340 0.96 -16.26 8.00
N LEU A 341 1.95 -15.51 7.52
CA LEU A 341 1.85 -14.78 6.25
C LEU A 341 1.61 -15.72 5.07
N ASN A 342 2.23 -16.91 5.04
CA ASN A 342 1.93 -17.93 4.05
C ASN A 342 0.44 -18.28 4.08
N LEU A 343 -0.08 -18.64 5.26
CA LEU A 343 -1.46 -19.08 5.40
C LEU A 343 -2.47 -17.97 5.06
N VAL A 344 -2.22 -16.73 5.46
CA VAL A 344 -3.06 -15.56 5.10
C VAL A 344 -3.15 -15.37 3.59
N ASN A 345 -2.09 -15.73 2.86
CA ASN A 345 -2.06 -15.59 1.42
C ASN A 345 -2.54 -16.83 0.67
N THR A 346 -2.47 -18.04 1.24
CA THR A 346 -2.73 -19.30 0.51
C THR A 346 -3.98 -20.04 0.95
N ASP A 347 -4.53 -19.73 2.13
CA ASP A 347 -5.77 -20.33 2.64
C ASP A 347 -6.93 -19.33 2.51
N SER A 348 -7.88 -19.62 1.63
CA SER A 348 -9.01 -18.74 1.35
C SER A 348 -9.86 -18.44 2.58
N LYS A 349 -9.98 -19.38 3.53
CA LYS A 349 -10.77 -19.18 4.74
C LYS A 349 -10.09 -18.20 5.69
N VAL A 350 -8.78 -18.36 5.90
CA VAL A 350 -8.00 -17.38 6.68
C VAL A 350 -8.02 -16.03 5.98
N ARG A 351 -7.86 -16.01 4.66
CA ARG A 351 -7.89 -14.80 3.86
C ARG A 351 -9.22 -14.04 3.99
N ASP A 352 -10.33 -14.74 3.88
CA ASP A 352 -11.69 -14.21 4.02
C ASP A 352 -11.94 -13.69 5.43
N TRP A 353 -11.51 -14.39 6.48
CA TRP A 353 -11.64 -13.89 7.85
C TRP A 353 -10.83 -12.61 8.09
N PHE A 354 -9.64 -12.47 7.51
CA PHE A 354 -8.91 -11.21 7.55
C PHE A 354 -9.58 -10.10 6.72
N TYR A 355 -10.15 -10.44 5.56
CA TYR A 355 -10.73 -9.46 4.63
C TYR A 355 -12.14 -8.98 5.01
N TYR A 356 -13.01 -9.93 5.35
CA TYR A 356 -14.44 -9.72 5.56
C TYR A 356 -14.82 -9.61 7.04
N GLY A 357 -14.07 -10.23 7.95
CA GLY A 357 -14.33 -10.18 9.40
C GLY A 357 -14.80 -11.49 10.00
N ALA A 358 -15.71 -11.42 10.97
CA ALA A 358 -16.23 -12.60 11.66
C ALA A 358 -17.40 -13.24 10.89
N GLU A 359 -17.33 -14.55 10.64
CA GLU A 359 -18.40 -15.29 9.98
C GLU A 359 -19.67 -15.31 10.86
N GLY A 360 -20.83 -15.08 10.24
CA GLY A 360 -22.13 -14.93 10.90
C GLY A 360 -22.37 -13.55 11.56
N LYS A 361 -21.43 -12.62 11.43
CA LYS A 361 -21.52 -11.24 11.92
C LYS A 361 -21.29 -10.23 10.82
N ASP A 362 -20.15 -10.34 10.15
CA ASP A 362 -19.74 -9.45 9.07
C ASP A 362 -20.07 -10.05 7.70
N PHE A 363 -20.02 -11.37 7.58
CA PHE A 363 -20.34 -12.08 6.34
C PHE A 363 -20.82 -13.52 6.59
N GLU A 364 -21.41 -14.13 5.56
CA GLU A 364 -21.76 -15.55 5.50
C GLU A 364 -21.36 -16.15 4.15
N TYR A 365 -21.06 -17.45 4.11
CA TYR A 365 -20.91 -18.16 2.84
C TYR A 365 -22.28 -18.55 2.28
N THR A 366 -22.48 -18.36 0.98
CA THR A 366 -23.65 -18.84 0.25
C THR A 366 -23.51 -20.32 -0.11
N ASP A 367 -24.62 -20.96 -0.52
CA ASP A 367 -24.63 -22.37 -0.94
C ASP A 367 -23.70 -22.66 -2.15
N ASP A 368 -23.41 -21.64 -2.97
CA ASP A 368 -22.50 -21.70 -4.11
C ASP A 368 -21.05 -21.25 -3.80
N ASN A 369 -20.68 -21.17 -2.51
CA ASN A 369 -19.37 -20.74 -2.01
C ASN A 369 -18.96 -19.31 -2.41
N LYS A 370 -19.93 -18.40 -2.49
CA LYS A 370 -19.67 -16.95 -2.51
C LYS A 370 -19.78 -16.37 -1.10
N VAL A 371 -19.36 -15.12 -0.95
CA VAL A 371 -19.49 -14.37 0.29
C VAL A 371 -20.67 -13.40 0.20
N HIS A 372 -21.64 -13.55 1.10
CA HIS A 372 -22.66 -12.55 1.36
C HIS A 372 -22.20 -11.62 2.48
N ARG A 373 -22.01 -10.33 2.19
CA ARG A 373 -21.60 -9.35 3.20
C ARG A 373 -22.82 -8.88 4.00
N LEU A 374 -22.83 -9.18 5.30
CA LEU A 374 -23.84 -8.69 6.24
C LEU A 374 -23.57 -7.22 6.60
N THR A 375 -22.29 -6.83 6.67
CA THR A 375 -21.84 -5.46 6.93
C THR A 375 -20.64 -5.09 6.08
N THR A 376 -20.35 -3.79 6.02
CA THR A 376 -19.11 -3.24 5.44
C THR A 376 -18.26 -2.49 6.47
N ASP A 377 -18.55 -2.67 7.76
CA ASP A 377 -17.94 -1.94 8.89
C ASP A 377 -16.58 -2.51 9.33
N TRP A 378 -16.11 -3.60 8.71
CA TRP A 378 -14.86 -4.26 9.08
C TRP A 378 -13.68 -3.28 9.03
N GLY A 379 -12.99 -3.16 10.17
CA GLY A 379 -12.03 -2.08 10.39
C GLY A 379 -10.64 -2.30 9.78
N MET A 380 -10.28 -3.55 9.47
CA MET A 380 -8.96 -3.87 8.93
C MET A 380 -8.89 -3.58 7.43
N ALA A 381 -7.84 -2.90 6.98
CA ALA A 381 -7.66 -2.60 5.57
C ALA A 381 -7.17 -3.83 4.81
N GLY A 382 -8.02 -4.40 3.95
CA GLY A 382 -7.75 -5.67 3.27
C GLY A 382 -6.44 -5.72 2.47
N TYR A 383 -6.00 -4.59 1.92
CA TYR A 383 -4.76 -4.50 1.12
C TYR A 383 -3.47 -4.61 1.97
N THR A 384 -3.55 -4.46 3.29
CA THR A 384 -2.40 -4.48 4.20
C THR A 384 -2.01 -5.89 4.65
N GLN A 385 -2.82 -6.90 4.31
CA GLN A 385 -2.78 -8.23 4.92
C GLN A 385 -2.14 -9.28 4.01
N GLY A 386 -2.67 -9.43 2.80
CA GLY A 386 -2.35 -10.52 1.89
C GLY A 386 -3.15 -10.43 0.59
N THR A 387 -2.88 -11.37 -0.31
CA THR A 387 -3.27 -11.31 -1.71
C THR A 387 -4.76 -11.12 -1.93
N PHE A 388 -5.14 -10.39 -2.97
CA PHE A 388 -6.55 -10.28 -3.38
C PHE A 388 -7.04 -11.53 -4.11
N PHE A 389 -6.15 -12.31 -4.73
CA PHE A 389 -6.54 -13.43 -5.60
C PHE A 389 -7.12 -14.64 -4.85
N ASN A 390 -6.95 -14.69 -3.52
CA ASN A 390 -7.54 -15.71 -2.65
C ASN A 390 -8.73 -15.20 -1.81
N VAL A 391 -9.19 -13.98 -2.07
CA VAL A 391 -10.43 -13.46 -1.47
C VAL A 391 -11.62 -14.04 -2.22
N THR A 392 -12.55 -14.68 -1.50
CA THR A 392 -13.73 -15.29 -2.11
C THR A 392 -14.65 -14.22 -2.70
N GLN A 393 -15.13 -14.43 -3.93
CA GLN A 393 -16.02 -13.50 -4.63
C GLN A 393 -17.31 -13.24 -3.83
N THR A 394 -17.78 -11.99 -3.83
CA THR A 394 -19.07 -11.63 -3.23
C THR A 394 -20.26 -12.02 -4.12
N ASP A 395 -21.44 -12.15 -3.52
CA ASP A 395 -22.67 -12.57 -4.22
C ASP A 395 -23.45 -11.42 -4.89
N ASP A 396 -23.02 -10.17 -4.69
CA ASP A 396 -23.63 -8.96 -5.23
C ASP A 396 -23.13 -8.60 -6.65
N VAL A 397 -22.12 -9.30 -7.16
CA VAL A 397 -21.58 -9.17 -8.52
C VAL A 397 -21.47 -10.52 -9.24
N ASP A 398 -21.56 -10.49 -10.56
CA ASP A 398 -21.48 -11.67 -11.43
C ASP A 398 -20.10 -11.87 -12.09
N PHE A 399 -19.14 -10.98 -11.83
CA PHE A 399 -17.76 -11.05 -12.31
C PHE A 399 -16.76 -11.07 -11.14
N ASN A 400 -15.61 -11.75 -11.33
CA ASN A 400 -14.51 -11.68 -10.37
C ASN A 400 -13.57 -10.55 -10.77
N GLN A 401 -13.55 -9.47 -9.99
CA GLN A 401 -12.69 -8.33 -10.27
C GLN A 401 -11.20 -8.66 -10.13
N TRP A 402 -10.85 -9.69 -9.36
CA TRP A 402 -9.46 -10.09 -9.17
C TRP A 402 -8.87 -10.76 -10.42
N ASP A 403 -9.69 -11.36 -11.29
CA ASP A 403 -9.23 -11.87 -12.59
C ASP A 403 -8.73 -10.70 -13.48
N GLU A 404 -9.42 -9.55 -13.44
CA GLU A 404 -8.99 -8.35 -14.16
C GLU A 404 -7.68 -7.80 -13.57
N VAL A 405 -7.56 -7.76 -12.24
CA VAL A 405 -6.34 -7.31 -11.57
C VAL A 405 -5.15 -8.21 -11.91
N GLU A 406 -5.36 -9.52 -11.99
CA GLU A 406 -4.34 -10.49 -12.41
C GLU A 406 -3.90 -10.20 -13.85
N GLU A 407 -4.85 -10.02 -14.77
CA GLU A 407 -4.56 -9.69 -16.17
C GLU A 407 -3.80 -8.36 -16.32
N LEU A 408 -4.14 -7.35 -15.52
CA LEU A 408 -3.42 -6.06 -15.48
C LEU A 408 -1.98 -6.25 -14.99
N ASN A 409 -1.79 -6.99 -13.90
CA ASN A 409 -0.45 -7.27 -13.38
C ASN A 409 0.41 -8.05 -14.38
N GLU A 410 -0.15 -9.05 -15.06
CA GLU A 410 0.57 -9.85 -16.06
C GLU A 410 0.97 -9.04 -17.30
N LYS A 411 0.15 -8.05 -17.69
CA LYS A 411 0.40 -7.17 -18.83
C LYS A 411 1.21 -5.93 -18.49
N ALA A 412 1.45 -5.67 -17.21
CA ALA A 412 2.14 -4.49 -16.75
C ALA A 412 3.53 -4.40 -17.38
N THR A 413 3.87 -3.22 -17.90
CA THR A 413 5.24 -2.96 -18.39
C THR A 413 6.14 -2.71 -17.19
N PRO A 414 7.17 -3.55 -16.95
CA PRO A 414 8.08 -3.33 -15.85
C PRO A 414 8.97 -2.12 -16.13
N SER A 415 9.18 -1.32 -15.10
CA SER A 415 10.16 -0.24 -15.10
C SER A 415 11.56 -0.76 -15.43
N GLU A 416 12.31 0.00 -16.23
CA GLU A 416 13.73 -0.23 -16.45
C GLU A 416 14.56 -0.08 -15.16
N MET A 417 13.95 0.53 -14.14
CA MET A 417 14.50 0.76 -12.80
C MET A 417 13.93 -0.20 -11.75
N LEU A 418 13.20 -1.25 -12.14
CA LEU A 418 12.72 -2.26 -11.19
C LEU A 418 13.90 -2.87 -10.41
N GLY A 419 13.78 -2.92 -9.09
CA GLY A 419 14.85 -3.32 -8.15
C GLY A 419 15.87 -2.22 -7.81
N PHE A 420 15.93 -1.12 -8.57
CA PHE A 420 16.81 0.01 -8.26
C PHE A 420 16.26 0.87 -7.12
N ASN A 421 17.12 1.19 -6.17
CA ASN A 421 16.82 2.09 -5.07
C ASN A 421 17.90 3.15 -5.00
N LEU A 422 17.51 4.42 -5.08
CA LEU A 422 18.45 5.51 -4.90
C LEU A 422 18.96 5.50 -3.45
N ASP A 423 20.26 5.31 -3.27
CA ASP A 423 20.91 5.56 -1.99
C ASP A 423 21.00 7.08 -1.78
N THR A 424 20.19 7.57 -0.85
CA THR A 424 20.05 9.00 -0.56
C THR A 424 21.02 9.51 0.49
N SER A 425 21.84 8.65 1.10
CA SER A 425 22.68 8.99 2.27
C SER A 425 23.62 10.18 2.07
N ASN A 426 24.05 10.44 0.83
CA ASN A 426 24.95 11.55 0.50
C ASN A 426 24.24 12.79 -0.07
N ILE A 427 22.92 12.74 -0.24
CA ILE A 427 22.10 13.77 -0.90
C ILE A 427 20.81 14.10 -0.10
N GLU A 428 20.74 13.71 1.17
CA GLU A 428 19.54 13.89 2.00
C GLU A 428 19.12 15.36 2.12
N THR A 429 20.09 16.28 2.20
CA THR A 429 19.82 17.71 2.36
C THR A 429 19.23 18.31 1.09
N GLU A 430 19.85 18.04 -0.05
CA GLU A 430 19.40 18.46 -1.37
C GLU A 430 18.00 17.89 -1.65
N LEU A 431 17.79 16.59 -1.38
CA LEU A 431 16.50 15.94 -1.58
C LEU A 431 15.40 16.57 -0.73
N ALA A 432 15.66 16.87 0.55
CA ALA A 432 14.71 17.54 1.42
C ALA A 432 14.36 18.96 0.90
N ASN A 433 15.36 19.71 0.42
CA ASN A 433 15.14 21.04 -0.14
C ASN A 433 14.31 20.98 -1.44
N CYS A 434 14.65 20.08 -2.36
CA CYS A 434 13.93 19.92 -3.63
C CYS A 434 12.49 19.44 -3.41
N ARG A 435 12.24 18.54 -2.45
CA ARG A 435 10.87 18.14 -2.06
C ARG A 435 10.06 19.32 -1.55
N ALA A 436 10.64 20.16 -0.69
CA ALA A 436 9.95 21.36 -0.21
C ALA A 436 9.62 22.35 -1.34
N VAL A 437 10.48 22.48 -2.36
CA VAL A 437 10.19 23.26 -3.57
C VAL A 437 9.03 22.65 -4.35
N TYR A 438 9.04 21.34 -4.58
CA TYR A 438 7.94 20.66 -5.28
C TYR A 438 6.60 20.79 -4.53
N GLU A 439 6.59 20.54 -3.21
CA GLU A 439 5.40 20.62 -2.35
C GLU A 439 4.77 22.02 -2.33
N LYS A 440 5.57 23.07 -2.51
CA LYS A 440 5.11 24.45 -2.59
C LYS A 440 4.24 24.74 -3.81
N TYR A 441 4.44 24.00 -4.91
CA TYR A 441 3.86 24.35 -6.22
C TYR A 441 3.01 23.27 -6.88
N TYR A 442 3.16 21.99 -6.50
CA TYR A 442 2.51 20.88 -7.22
C TYR A 442 1.00 21.08 -7.35
N SER A 443 0.32 21.56 -6.32
CA SER A 443 -1.14 21.69 -6.37
C SER A 443 -1.59 22.77 -7.34
N GLU A 444 -0.85 23.87 -7.48
CA GLU A 444 -1.15 24.90 -8.47
C GLU A 444 -0.86 24.44 -9.91
N LEU A 445 0.19 23.62 -10.08
CA LEU A 445 0.60 23.05 -11.36
C LEU A 445 -0.42 22.02 -11.87
N PHE A 446 -0.68 20.98 -11.08
CA PHE A 446 -1.46 19.82 -11.51
C PHE A 446 -2.96 20.07 -11.54
N THR A 447 -3.46 21.17 -10.96
CA THR A 447 -4.87 21.57 -11.07
C THR A 447 -5.10 22.60 -12.19
N GLY A 448 -4.03 23.09 -12.83
CA GLY A 448 -4.13 24.14 -13.83
C GLY A 448 -4.54 25.49 -13.26
N ALA A 449 -4.28 25.75 -11.97
CA ALA A 449 -4.58 27.05 -11.38
C ALA A 449 -3.64 28.14 -11.90
N GLN A 450 -2.38 27.79 -12.14
CA GLN A 450 -1.38 28.62 -12.81
C GLN A 450 -1.09 28.14 -14.24
N ASP A 451 -0.43 28.99 -15.01
CA ASP A 451 0.15 28.57 -16.30
C ASP A 451 1.26 27.54 -16.06
N PRO A 452 1.14 26.30 -16.58
CA PRO A 452 2.09 25.24 -16.26
C PRO A 452 3.49 25.53 -16.78
N ARG A 453 3.63 26.16 -17.95
CA ARG A 453 4.93 26.41 -18.57
C ARG A 453 5.71 27.51 -17.87
N GLU A 454 5.04 28.56 -17.42
CA GLU A 454 5.69 29.60 -16.62
C GLU A 454 5.96 29.14 -15.18
N LEU A 455 5.08 28.32 -14.61
CA LEU A 455 5.28 27.76 -13.28
C LEU A 455 6.44 26.76 -13.25
N VAL A 456 6.55 25.86 -14.23
CA VAL A 456 7.68 24.90 -14.32
C VAL A 456 9.02 25.63 -14.40
N LYS A 457 9.17 26.68 -15.23
CA LYS A 457 10.40 27.51 -15.23
C LYS A 457 10.75 28.08 -13.86
N THR A 458 9.74 28.43 -13.07
CA THR A 458 9.94 28.94 -11.71
C THR A 458 10.37 27.81 -10.77
N ILE A 459 9.73 26.64 -10.88
CA ILE A 459 10.09 25.44 -10.14
C ILE A 459 11.53 25.03 -10.46
N ASP A 460 11.93 24.96 -11.72
CA ASP A 460 13.27 24.54 -12.14
C ASP A 460 14.36 25.46 -11.58
N ALA A 461 14.15 26.77 -11.60
CA ALA A 461 15.10 27.72 -11.01
C ALA A 461 15.25 27.56 -9.49
N GLU A 462 14.16 27.27 -8.79
CA GLU A 462 14.20 26.96 -7.35
C GLU A 462 14.83 25.58 -7.08
N LEU A 463 14.55 24.57 -7.91
CA LEU A 463 15.14 23.23 -7.86
C LEU A 463 16.65 23.26 -8.09
N GLU A 464 17.13 24.01 -9.08
CA GLU A 464 18.56 24.21 -9.35
C GLU A 464 19.26 24.80 -8.13
N THR A 465 18.65 25.82 -7.52
CA THR A 465 19.18 26.45 -6.29
C THR A 465 19.14 25.48 -5.09
N ALA A 466 18.16 24.59 -5.04
CA ALA A 466 17.97 23.60 -3.98
C ALA A 466 18.92 22.39 -4.08
N GLY A 467 19.64 22.24 -5.19
CA GLY A 467 20.62 21.18 -5.41
C GLY A 467 20.14 20.03 -6.29
N TRP A 468 19.12 20.25 -7.14
CA TRP A 468 18.56 19.21 -8.00
C TRP A 468 19.60 18.53 -8.90
N GLU A 469 20.54 19.28 -9.46
CA GLU A 469 21.58 18.71 -10.32
C GLU A 469 22.51 17.75 -9.56
N THR A 470 22.79 18.03 -8.29
CA THR A 470 23.56 17.12 -7.42
C THR A 470 22.83 15.77 -7.25
N ILE A 471 21.51 15.82 -7.06
CA ILE A 471 20.66 14.63 -6.96
C ILE A 471 20.68 13.86 -8.28
N ARG A 472 20.50 14.55 -9.42
CA ARG A 472 20.52 13.95 -10.76
C ARG A 472 21.84 13.25 -11.06
N GLU A 473 22.97 13.91 -10.79
CA GLU A 473 24.31 13.34 -11.02
C GLU A 473 24.57 12.11 -10.15
N GLU A 474 24.21 12.15 -8.86
CA GLU A 474 24.39 11.00 -7.97
C GLU A 474 23.46 9.84 -8.35
N ALA A 475 22.20 10.12 -8.68
CA ALA A 475 21.27 9.11 -9.17
C ALA A 475 21.78 8.45 -10.46
N GLN A 476 22.16 9.24 -11.47
CA GLN A 476 22.70 8.70 -12.72
C GLN A 476 23.97 7.87 -12.49
N LYS A 477 24.87 8.33 -11.61
CA LYS A 477 26.08 7.61 -11.24
C LYS A 477 25.76 6.25 -10.60
N GLN A 478 24.76 6.17 -9.72
CA GLN A 478 24.35 4.91 -9.11
C GLN A 478 23.70 3.97 -10.12
N ILE A 479 22.89 4.49 -11.03
CA ILE A 479 22.28 3.71 -12.12
C ILE A 479 23.38 3.13 -13.03
N ASP A 480 24.34 3.95 -13.44
CA ASP A 480 25.43 3.53 -14.32
C ASP A 480 26.38 2.52 -13.65
N ALA A 481 26.48 2.52 -12.32
CA ALA A 481 27.26 1.54 -11.57
C ALA A 481 26.58 0.15 -11.49
N GLN A 482 25.28 0.06 -11.79
CA GLN A 482 24.51 -1.20 -11.82
C GLN A 482 24.36 -1.78 -13.23
N LYS A 483 24.74 -1.03 -14.28
CA LYS A 483 24.87 -1.52 -15.67
C LYS A 483 26.08 -2.44 -15.79
#